data_AF-A0A963FH42-F1
#
_entry.id   AF-A0A963FH42-F1
#
_cell.length_a   1.000
_cell.length_b   1.000
_cell.length_c   1.000
_cell.angle_alpha   90.00
_cell.angle_beta   90.00
_cell.angle_gamma   90.00
#
_symmetry.space_group_name_H-M   'P 1'
#
loop_
_entity.id
_entity.type
_entity.pdbx_description
1 polymer ?
#
loop_
_entity_poly.entity_id
_entity_poly.type
_entity_poly.pdbx_seq_one_letter_code
_entity_poly.pdbx_strand_id
1 'polypeptide(L)'
;SGHSLARPGEVMPGIIHLLPVTSRPFFPGQAVPLLMNAEHWLPTLEAVRNSGHDLLGIVLAKAASAEATSPDDFNRIGVVSRVHKVRQVDDHLQVLVECVQRIRIDKVLDQSPPFTARVRYLTEPSDIDKGEIKAYSMAVINTIKELLPLNPLYGEELKIFLDRMGPDDP
;
A
#
# COMPACT_ATOMS: atom_id res chain seq x y z
N SER A 1 23.95 -11.48 -24.25
CA SER A 1 23.72 -10.03 -24.07
C SER A 1 22.31 -9.68 -24.46
N GLY A 2 21.36 -9.76 -23.53
CA GLY A 2 19.95 -9.44 -23.80
C GLY A 2 19.59 -8.12 -23.15
N HIS A 3 19.66 -7.02 -23.91
CA HIS A 3 19.01 -5.79 -23.50
C HIS A 3 17.51 -5.95 -23.75
N SER A 4 16.78 -6.40 -22.73
CA SER A 4 15.33 -6.21 -22.68
C SER A 4 15.12 -4.69 -22.57
N LEU A 5 14.69 -4.09 -23.68
CA LEU A 5 14.21 -2.71 -23.70
C LEU A 5 12.94 -2.68 -22.84
N ALA A 6 13.05 -2.11 -21.64
CA ALA A 6 11.91 -1.86 -20.79
C ALA A 6 10.87 -1.05 -21.58
N ARG A 7 9.63 -1.54 -21.61
CA ARG A 7 8.54 -0.83 -22.29
C ARG A 7 8.33 0.53 -21.61
N PRO A 8 7.98 1.60 -22.34
CA PRO A 8 7.54 2.85 -21.72
C PRO A 8 6.35 2.55 -20.79
N GLY A 9 6.58 2.58 -19.48
CA GLY A 9 5.64 2.13 -18.44
C GLY A 9 6.19 1.06 -17.46
N GLU A 10 7.33 0.44 -17.74
CA GLU A 10 7.95 -0.60 -16.88
C GLU A 10 9.01 -0.06 -15.90
N VAL A 11 9.51 1.17 -16.10
CA VAL A 11 10.50 1.75 -15.19
C VAL A 11 9.80 2.48 -14.07
N MET A 12 9.80 1.87 -12.88
CA MET A 12 9.26 2.47 -11.68
C MET A 12 10.12 3.67 -11.23
N PRO A 13 9.53 4.85 -10.96
CA PRO A 13 10.27 6.07 -10.65
C PRO A 13 10.96 6.01 -9.27
N GLY A 14 12.19 6.51 -9.18
CA GLY A 14 12.93 6.54 -7.92
C GLY A 14 12.47 7.63 -6.93
N ILE A 15 11.66 8.59 -7.39
CA ILE A 15 11.04 9.63 -6.57
C ILE A 15 9.55 9.60 -6.82
N ILE A 16 8.76 9.54 -5.75
CA ILE A 16 7.29 9.53 -5.81
C ILE A 16 6.69 10.44 -4.74
N HIS A 17 5.44 10.83 -4.95
CA HIS A 17 4.64 11.50 -3.93
C HIS A 17 4.21 10.49 -2.85
N LEU A 18 4.07 10.97 -1.61
CA LEU A 18 3.62 10.20 -0.46
C LEU A 18 2.28 10.69 0.07
N LEU A 19 1.43 9.75 0.49
CA LEU A 19 0.22 9.97 1.24
C LEU A 19 0.34 9.27 2.61
N PRO A 20 0.33 10.02 3.73
CA PRO A 20 0.26 9.44 5.05
C PRO A 20 -1.11 8.84 5.35
N VAL A 21 -1.11 7.73 6.08
CA VAL A 21 -2.28 7.14 6.73
C VAL A 21 -1.92 6.84 8.18
N THR A 22 -2.88 6.92 9.12
CA THR A 22 -2.57 6.77 10.57
C THR A 22 -3.24 5.56 11.23
N SER A 23 -4.22 4.93 10.56
CA SER A 23 -5.00 3.84 11.15
C SER A 23 -4.35 2.46 11.00
N ARG A 24 -3.90 2.12 9.79
CA ARG A 24 -3.29 0.82 9.46
C ARG A 24 -2.42 0.89 8.21
N PRO A 25 -1.43 -0.01 8.05
CA PRO A 25 -0.69 -0.13 6.80
C PRO A 25 -1.52 -0.81 5.71
N PHE A 26 -1.09 -0.62 4.47
CA PHE A 26 -1.61 -1.31 3.29
C PHE A 26 -0.56 -2.24 2.70
N PHE A 27 -1.03 -3.27 1.99
CA PHE A 27 -0.21 -4.36 1.47
C PHE A 27 -0.41 -4.52 -0.05
N PRO A 28 0.60 -5.02 -0.78
CA PRO A 28 0.47 -5.39 -2.18
C PRO A 28 -0.76 -6.28 -2.46
N GLY A 29 -1.37 -6.13 -3.63
CA GLY A 29 -2.55 -6.87 -4.06
C GLY A 29 -3.89 -6.31 -3.59
N GLN A 30 -3.90 -5.24 -2.77
CA GLN A 30 -5.14 -4.63 -2.26
C GLN A 30 -5.66 -3.53 -3.20
N ALA A 31 -6.94 -3.62 -3.57
CA ALA A 31 -7.69 -2.48 -4.10
C ALA A 31 -8.38 -1.75 -2.95
N VAL A 32 -8.04 -0.48 -2.74
CA VAL A 32 -8.40 0.27 -1.54
C VAL A 32 -9.15 1.54 -1.93
N PRO A 33 -10.40 1.72 -1.45
CA PRO A 33 -11.05 3.03 -1.48
C PRO A 33 -10.52 3.88 -0.30
N LEU A 34 -10.04 5.08 -0.61
CA LEU A 34 -9.59 6.08 0.35
C LEU A 34 -10.53 7.27 0.32
N LEU A 35 -10.86 7.78 1.52
CA LEU A 35 -11.61 9.01 1.71
C LEU A 35 -10.72 9.98 2.49
N MET A 36 -10.54 11.19 1.98
CA MET A 36 -9.64 12.19 2.58
C MET A 36 -10.13 13.61 2.33
N ASN A 37 -9.70 14.57 3.15
CA ASN A 37 -10.06 15.98 2.99
C ASN A 37 -9.55 16.54 1.64
N ALA A 38 -10.43 17.19 0.87
CA ALA A 38 -10.10 17.67 -0.47
C ALA A 38 -9.15 18.86 -0.45
N GLU A 39 -9.37 19.83 0.43
CA GLU A 39 -8.53 21.03 0.56
C GLU A 39 -7.06 20.66 0.81
N HIS A 40 -6.83 19.68 1.68
CA HIS A 40 -5.48 19.27 2.07
C HIS A 40 -4.79 18.38 1.02
N TRP A 41 -5.53 17.43 0.42
CA TRP A 41 -4.91 16.36 -0.38
C TRP A 41 -5.04 16.51 -1.88
N LEU A 42 -5.95 17.36 -2.39
CA LEU A 42 -6.10 17.58 -3.83
C LEU A 42 -4.77 17.99 -4.51
N PRO A 43 -3.94 18.89 -3.93
CA PRO A 43 -2.64 19.22 -4.52
C PRO A 43 -1.71 18.00 -4.68
N THR A 44 -1.78 17.05 -3.75
CA THR A 44 -0.98 15.81 -3.82
C THR A 44 -1.44 14.92 -4.96
N LEU A 45 -2.76 14.73 -5.12
CA LEU A 45 -3.31 13.91 -6.20
C LEU A 45 -3.10 14.56 -7.58
N GLU A 46 -3.14 15.89 -7.66
CA GLU A 46 -2.77 16.63 -8.87
C GLU A 46 -1.30 16.47 -9.22
N ALA A 47 -0.40 16.56 -8.24
CA ALA A 47 1.03 16.35 -8.46
C ALA A 47 1.36 14.92 -8.90
N VAL A 48 0.65 13.91 -8.35
CA VAL A 48 0.72 12.52 -8.82
C VAL A 48 0.29 12.41 -10.28
N ARG A 49 -0.84 13.00 -10.67
CA ARG A 49 -1.31 12.96 -12.07
C ARG A 49 -0.35 13.69 -13.02
N ASN A 50 0.19 14.82 -12.61
CA ASN A 50 1.14 15.62 -13.40
C ASN A 50 2.49 14.92 -13.60
N SER A 51 2.84 13.95 -12.76
CA SER A 51 4.05 13.13 -12.94
C SER A 51 3.99 12.17 -14.13
N GLY A 52 2.78 11.88 -14.64
CA GLY A 52 2.55 10.98 -15.77
C GLY A 52 2.63 9.48 -15.49
N HIS A 53 2.95 9.07 -14.26
CA HIS A 53 3.05 7.64 -13.88
C HIS A 53 1.89 7.14 -12.99
N ASP A 54 1.06 8.04 -12.46
CA ASP A 54 -0.08 7.75 -11.57
C ASP A 54 0.26 6.86 -10.37
N LEU A 55 1.49 7.01 -9.83
CA LEU A 55 1.96 6.25 -8.68
C LEU A 55 2.00 7.13 -7.44
N LEU A 56 1.52 6.56 -6.34
CA LEU A 56 1.44 7.17 -5.02
C LEU A 56 2.00 6.22 -3.98
N GLY A 57 2.96 6.66 -3.17
CA GLY A 57 3.43 5.93 -2.01
C GLY A 57 2.47 6.13 -0.84
N ILE A 58 1.88 5.06 -0.31
CA ILE A 58 1.05 5.12 0.89
C ILE A 58 1.88 4.62 2.07
N VAL A 59 1.94 5.42 3.13
CA VAL A 59 2.86 5.20 4.24
C VAL A 59 2.14 5.38 5.56
N LEU A 60 2.27 4.41 6.46
CA LEU A 60 1.78 4.56 7.82
C LEU A 60 2.61 5.65 8.53
N ALA A 61 1.95 6.65 9.11
CA ALA A 61 2.58 7.71 9.88
C ALA A 61 2.19 7.59 11.37
N LYS A 62 3.12 7.94 12.26
CA LYS A 62 2.91 7.98 13.72
C LYS A 62 2.42 9.36 14.18
N ALA A 63 1.39 9.87 13.52
CA ALA A 63 0.79 11.17 13.80
C ALA A 63 -0.67 11.02 14.28
N ALA A 64 -1.24 12.11 14.82
CA ALA A 64 -2.64 12.14 15.26
C ALA A 64 -3.62 12.04 14.07
N SER A 65 -3.25 12.62 12.92
CA SER A 65 -4.00 12.52 11.66
C SER A 65 -3.05 12.58 10.46
N ALA A 66 -3.57 12.30 9.27
CA ALA A 66 -2.80 12.43 8.03
C ALA A 66 -2.36 13.89 7.82
N GLU A 67 -3.25 14.85 8.08
CA GLU A 67 -3.03 16.29 7.86
C GLU A 67 -2.03 16.90 8.84
N ALA A 68 -1.87 16.29 10.03
CA ALA A 68 -0.92 16.70 11.05
C ALA A 68 0.44 15.97 10.91
N THR A 69 0.64 15.21 9.84
CA THR A 69 1.86 14.41 9.65
C THR A 69 3.05 15.29 9.29
N SER A 70 4.19 15.06 9.95
CA SER A 70 5.50 15.58 9.57
C SER A 70 6.38 14.49 8.93
N PRO A 71 7.48 14.84 8.24
CA PRO A 71 8.39 13.86 7.66
C PRO A 71 8.95 12.83 8.64
N ASP A 72 9.12 13.21 9.92
CA ASP A 72 9.69 12.33 10.95
C ASP A 72 8.70 11.27 11.46
N ASP A 73 7.40 11.45 11.19
CA ASP A 73 6.36 10.52 11.59
C ASP A 73 6.24 9.32 10.63
N PHE A 74 6.81 9.42 9.42
CA PHE A 74 6.70 8.37 8.41
C PHE A 74 7.43 7.09 8.84
N ASN A 75 6.74 5.96 8.76
CA ASN A 75 7.42 4.67 8.81
C ASN A 75 8.29 4.50 7.56
N ARG A 76 9.43 3.82 7.72
CA ARG A 76 10.40 3.62 6.63
C ARG A 76 9.89 2.75 5.50
N ILE A 77 8.89 1.91 5.76
CA ILE A 77 8.30 1.00 4.78
C ILE A 77 6.87 1.45 4.51
N GLY A 78 6.55 1.55 3.22
CA GLY A 78 5.19 1.78 2.73
C GLY A 78 4.90 0.88 1.55
N VAL A 79 3.85 1.22 0.81
CA VAL A 79 3.45 0.53 -0.41
C VAL A 79 3.31 1.54 -1.53
N VAL A 80 3.90 1.26 -2.69
CA VAL A 80 3.56 2.00 -3.90
C VAL A 80 2.21 1.52 -4.40
N SER A 81 1.36 2.45 -4.78
CA SER A 81 0.03 2.19 -5.31
C SER A 81 -0.17 2.93 -6.62
N ARG A 82 -1.04 2.39 -7.48
CA ARG A 82 -1.52 3.06 -8.69
C ARG A 82 -2.84 3.75 -8.39
N VAL A 83 -2.94 5.02 -8.72
CA VAL A 83 -4.18 5.78 -8.60
C VAL A 83 -5.05 5.50 -9.82
N HIS A 84 -6.20 4.85 -9.61
CA HIS A 84 -7.12 4.51 -10.69
C HIS A 84 -8.19 5.55 -10.92
N LYS A 85 -8.66 6.17 -9.83
CA LYS A 85 -9.78 7.09 -9.88
C LYS A 85 -9.73 8.08 -8.74
N VAL A 86 -9.96 9.35 -9.04
CA VAL A 86 -10.12 10.43 -8.07
C VAL A 86 -11.44 11.12 -8.38
N ARG A 87 -12.29 11.27 -7.37
CA ARG A 87 -13.53 12.06 -7.44
C ARG A 87 -13.62 12.96 -6.22
N GLN A 88 -13.91 14.23 -6.46
CA GLN A 88 -14.29 15.12 -5.37
C GLN A 88 -15.80 15.08 -5.19
N VAL A 89 -16.24 14.93 -3.95
CA VAL A 89 -17.64 15.00 -3.52
C VAL A 89 -17.66 15.88 -2.29
N ASP A 90 -18.26 17.07 -2.43
CA ASP A 90 -18.22 18.14 -1.43
C ASP A 90 -16.75 18.43 -1.01
N ASP A 91 -16.47 18.36 0.29
CA ASP A 91 -15.16 18.63 0.88
C ASP A 91 -14.23 17.41 0.95
N HIS A 92 -14.59 16.30 0.28
CA HIS A 92 -13.85 15.05 0.34
C HIS A 92 -13.40 14.56 -1.03
N LEU A 93 -12.23 13.93 -1.07
CA LEU A 93 -11.76 13.13 -2.19
C LEU A 93 -12.03 11.65 -1.91
N GLN A 94 -12.72 11.02 -2.86
CA GLN A 94 -12.85 9.58 -2.99
C GLN A 94 -11.82 9.09 -4.01
N VAL A 95 -10.84 8.33 -3.54
CA VAL A 95 -9.73 7.83 -4.36
C VAL A 95 -9.74 6.30 -4.35
N LEU A 96 -9.70 5.68 -5.53
CA LEU A 96 -9.47 4.24 -5.64
C LEU A 96 -8.02 4.00 -6.03
N VAL A 97 -7.31 3.24 -5.22
CA VAL A 97 -5.91 2.86 -5.46
C VAL A 97 -5.74 1.35 -5.51
N GLU A 98 -4.77 0.88 -6.27
CA GLU A 98 -4.30 -0.50 -6.24
C GLU A 98 -2.88 -0.54 -5.68
N CYS A 99 -2.69 -1.27 -4.59
CA CYS A 99 -1.39 -1.44 -3.95
C CYS A 99 -0.55 -2.45 -4.74
N VAL A 100 0.61 -2.02 -5.25
CA VAL A 100 1.41 -2.81 -6.21
C VAL A 100 2.56 -3.52 -5.52
N GLN A 101 3.40 -2.80 -4.77
CA GLN A 101 4.66 -3.34 -4.25
C GLN A 101 5.14 -2.57 -3.02
N ARG A 102 5.82 -3.26 -2.09
CA ARG A 102 6.45 -2.61 -0.95
C ARG A 102 7.57 -1.67 -1.40
N ILE A 103 7.67 -0.53 -0.75
CA ILE A 103 8.73 0.45 -0.94
C ILE A 103 9.43 0.74 0.38
N ARG A 104 10.73 1.03 0.32
CA ARG A 104 11.50 1.63 1.40
C ARG A 104 11.76 3.10 1.07
N ILE A 105 11.43 3.98 2.01
CA ILE A 105 11.76 5.40 1.96
C ILE A 105 13.23 5.55 2.36
N ASP A 106 14.05 6.04 1.44
CA ASP A 106 15.44 6.38 1.73
C ASP A 106 15.57 7.81 2.25
N LYS A 107 14.77 8.74 1.71
CA LYS A 107 14.75 10.14 2.14
C LYS A 107 13.46 10.83 1.71
N VAL A 108 12.78 11.48 2.66
CA VAL A 108 11.71 12.46 2.36
C VAL A 108 12.35 13.78 1.95
N LEU A 109 11.85 14.39 0.87
CA LEU A 109 12.45 15.56 0.23
C LEU A 109 11.77 16.88 0.63
N ASP A 110 10.48 16.82 0.96
CA ASP A 110 9.67 17.98 1.34
C ASP A 110 9.38 18.00 2.84
N GLN A 111 9.21 19.21 3.39
CA GLN A 111 8.86 19.42 4.80
C GLN A 111 7.36 19.53 5.04
N SER A 112 6.57 19.65 3.96
CA SER A 112 5.11 19.78 3.99
C SER A 112 4.50 19.12 2.75
N PRO A 113 3.18 18.80 2.76
CA PRO A 113 2.49 18.32 1.57
C PRO A 113 2.57 19.32 0.40
N PRO A 114 2.57 18.85 -0.87
CA PRO A 114 2.67 17.45 -1.28
C PRO A 114 4.04 16.84 -0.95
N PHE A 115 4.05 15.76 -0.17
CA PHE A 115 5.30 15.12 0.22
C PHE A 115 5.86 14.32 -0.96
N THR A 116 7.16 14.46 -1.24
CA THR A 116 7.90 13.56 -2.11
C THR A 116 9.02 12.85 -1.37
N ALA A 117 9.38 11.66 -1.86
CA ALA A 117 10.47 10.90 -1.28
C ALA A 117 11.24 10.12 -2.34
N ARG A 118 12.54 9.95 -2.08
CA ARG A 118 13.35 8.94 -2.76
C ARG A 118 13.05 7.57 -2.17
N VAL A 119 12.68 6.62 -3.03
CA VAL A 119 12.24 5.29 -2.62
C VAL A 119 12.98 4.18 -3.37
N ARG A 120 13.05 3.01 -2.73
CA ARG A 120 13.48 1.76 -3.35
C ARG A 120 12.36 0.73 -3.31
N TYR A 121 12.13 0.09 -4.44
CA TYR A 121 11.17 -1.00 -4.59
C TYR A 121 11.74 -2.28 -3.99
N LEU A 122 10.98 -2.93 -3.10
CA LEU A 122 11.39 -4.16 -2.45
C LEU A 122 10.82 -5.34 -3.22
N THR A 123 11.68 -6.14 -3.83
CA THR A 123 11.30 -7.43 -4.43
C THR A 123 11.16 -8.47 -3.33
N GLU A 124 10.22 -9.39 -3.50
CA GLU A 124 10.14 -10.56 -2.63
C GLU A 124 11.37 -11.44 -2.83
N PRO A 125 11.90 -12.06 -1.76
CA PRO A 125 13.03 -12.97 -1.89
C PRO A 125 12.64 -14.16 -2.78
N SER A 126 13.45 -14.46 -3.81
CA SER A 126 13.23 -15.59 -4.72
C SER A 126 13.60 -16.94 -4.10
N ASP A 127 14.40 -16.94 -3.04
CA ASP A 127 15.12 -18.12 -2.55
C ASP A 127 14.49 -18.73 -1.29
N ILE A 128 13.18 -18.53 -1.10
CA ILE A 128 12.49 -19.09 0.06
C ILE A 128 12.05 -20.53 -0.26
N ASP A 129 12.31 -21.46 0.65
CA ASP A 129 11.83 -22.83 0.53
C ASP A 129 10.29 -22.85 0.52
N LYS A 130 9.73 -23.18 -0.64
CA LYS A 130 8.27 -23.23 -0.85
C LYS A 130 7.58 -24.24 0.06
N GLY A 131 8.28 -25.30 0.46
CA GLY A 131 7.78 -26.31 1.40
C GLY A 131 7.62 -25.74 2.81
N GLU A 132 8.64 -25.02 3.29
CA GLU A 132 8.58 -24.36 4.60
C GLU A 132 7.52 -23.25 4.64
N ILE A 133 7.46 -22.38 3.62
CA ILE A 133 6.39 -21.37 3.51
C ILE A 133 5.02 -22.04 3.61
N LYS A 134 4.78 -23.09 2.82
CA LYS A 134 3.48 -23.78 2.82
C LYS A 134 3.13 -24.32 4.20
N ALA A 135 4.10 -24.93 4.89
CA ALA A 135 3.90 -25.45 6.24
C ALA A 135 3.56 -24.34 7.24
N TYR A 136 4.29 -23.21 7.22
CA TYR A 136 4.00 -22.06 8.08
C TYR A 136 2.66 -21.41 7.77
N SER A 137 2.32 -21.22 6.48
CA SER A 137 1.03 -20.69 6.06
C SER A 137 -0.12 -21.58 6.55
N MET A 138 0.02 -22.91 6.44
CA MET A 138 -0.97 -23.85 6.98
C MET A 138 -1.09 -23.78 8.50
N ALA A 139 0.01 -23.64 9.23
CA ALA A 139 -0.01 -23.48 10.67
C ALA A 139 -0.78 -22.20 11.07
N VAL A 140 -0.49 -21.08 10.42
CA VAL A 140 -1.20 -19.79 10.65
C VAL A 140 -2.69 -19.94 10.35
N ILE A 141 -3.06 -20.51 9.19
CA ILE A 141 -4.46 -20.72 8.82
C ILE A 141 -5.19 -21.58 9.85
N ASN A 142 -4.57 -22.66 10.32
CA ASN A 142 -5.18 -23.54 11.32
C ASN A 142 -5.37 -22.82 12.67
N THR A 143 -4.38 -22.05 13.13
CA THR A 143 -4.53 -21.25 14.35
C THR A 143 -5.67 -20.22 14.21
N ILE A 144 -5.82 -19.57 13.06
CA ILE A 144 -6.94 -18.64 12.83
C ILE A 144 -8.28 -19.39 12.91
N LYS A 145 -8.38 -20.59 12.33
CA LYS A 145 -9.59 -21.43 12.40
C LYS A 145 -9.95 -21.85 13.82
N GLU A 146 -8.96 -22.11 14.67
CA GLU A 146 -9.17 -22.44 16.09
C GLU A 146 -9.67 -21.24 16.91
N LEU A 147 -9.27 -20.02 16.54
CA LEU A 147 -9.68 -18.79 17.22
C LEU A 147 -11.07 -18.30 16.82
N LEU A 148 -11.56 -18.66 15.63
CA LEU A 148 -12.85 -18.23 15.08
C LEU A 148 -14.06 -18.47 16.01
N PRO A 149 -14.22 -19.68 16.62
CA PRO A 149 -15.33 -19.93 17.55
C PRO A 149 -15.29 -19.07 18.83
N LEU A 150 -14.14 -18.48 19.18
CA LEU A 150 -13.95 -17.69 20.40
C LEU A 150 -14.36 -16.22 20.22
N ASN A 151 -14.60 -15.76 18.98
CA ASN A 151 -15.01 -14.40 18.70
C ASN A 151 -16.11 -14.36 17.61
N PRO A 152 -17.40 -14.48 18.02
CA PRO A 152 -18.53 -14.62 17.09
C PRO A 152 -18.74 -13.46 16.11
N LEU A 153 -18.17 -12.28 16.39
CA LEU A 153 -18.37 -11.07 15.59
C LEU A 153 -17.72 -11.12 14.19
N TYR A 154 -16.77 -12.03 13.96
CA TYR A 154 -16.01 -12.13 12.69
C TYR A 154 -16.16 -13.48 11.98
N GLY A 155 -17.07 -14.34 12.47
CA GLY A 155 -17.16 -15.73 12.04
C GLY A 155 -17.46 -15.94 10.56
N GLU A 156 -18.44 -15.20 10.01
CA GLU A 156 -18.89 -15.41 8.63
C GLU A 156 -17.96 -14.77 7.58
N GLU A 157 -17.53 -13.53 7.77
CA GLU A 157 -16.64 -12.83 6.83
C GLU A 157 -15.26 -13.48 6.76
N LEU A 158 -14.68 -13.89 7.89
CA LEU A 158 -13.37 -14.53 7.91
C LEU A 158 -13.40 -15.95 7.35
N LYS A 159 -14.52 -16.68 7.54
CA LYS A 159 -14.70 -18.00 6.94
C LYS A 159 -14.73 -17.92 5.41
N ILE A 160 -15.47 -16.95 4.86
CA ILE A 160 -15.50 -16.69 3.40
C ILE A 160 -14.11 -16.31 2.87
N PHE A 161 -13.33 -15.53 3.63
CA PHE A 161 -11.96 -15.18 3.24
C PHE A 161 -11.02 -16.41 3.22
N LEU A 162 -11.06 -17.24 4.26
CA LEU A 162 -10.23 -18.45 4.36
C LEU A 162 -10.57 -19.51 3.31
N ASP A 163 -11.84 -19.64 2.92
CA ASP A 163 -12.26 -20.59 1.89
C ASP A 163 -11.74 -20.21 0.48
N ARG A 164 -11.39 -18.93 0.26
CA ARG A 164 -10.80 -18.44 -0.99
C ARG A 164 -9.28 -18.51 -1.02
N MET A 165 -8.62 -18.41 0.14
CA MET A 165 -7.17 -18.57 0.31
C MET A 165 -6.82 -20.06 0.41
N GLY A 166 -7.02 -20.79 -0.69
CA GLY A 166 -6.63 -22.20 -0.78
C GLY A 166 -5.10 -22.37 -0.74
N PRO A 167 -4.58 -23.53 -0.29
CA PRO A 167 -3.14 -23.81 -0.15
C PRO A 167 -2.34 -23.84 -1.47
N ASP A 168 -2.98 -23.54 -2.59
CA ASP A 168 -2.39 -23.49 -3.93
C ASP A 168 -2.07 -22.06 -4.41
N ASP A 169 -2.46 -21.03 -3.64
CA ASP A 169 -2.11 -19.63 -3.89
C ASP A 169 -1.48 -19.01 -2.61
N PRO A 170 -0.21 -19.35 -2.30
CA PRO A 170 0.50 -18.84 -1.13
C PRO A 170 0.87 -17.35 -1.23
#